data_AF-A0A969IKQ5-F1
#
_entry.id   AF-A0A969IKQ5-F1
#
_cell.length_a   1.000
_cell.length_b   1.000
_cell.length_c   1.000
_cell.angle_alpha   90.00
_cell.angle_beta   90.00
_cell.angle_gamma   90.00
#
_symmetry.space_group_name_H-M   'P 1'
#
loop_
_entity.id
_entity.type
_entity.pdbx_description
1 polymer ?
#
loop_
_entity_poly.entity_id
_entity_poly.type
_entity_poly.pdbx_seq_one_letter_code
_entity_poly.pdbx_strand_id
1 'polypeptide(L)' 'MRTPNAQYWARAHLVAALGHLGDEMQAESAVKELIQAKPEFSLDFARSHLFYVKRSDQIETYTDGLRKAGVP' A
#
# COMPACT_ATOMS: atom_id res chain seq x y z
N MET A 1 9.52 -15.98 15.32
CA MET A 1 10.34 -15.10 14.48
C MET A 1 9.41 -14.08 13.82
N ARG A 2 9.40 -12.82 14.27
CA ARG A 2 8.57 -11.77 13.63
C ARG A 2 9.39 -11.18 12.50
N THR A 3 9.15 -11.57 11.26
CA THR A 3 9.72 -10.92 10.07
C THR A 3 9.00 -9.57 9.87
N PRO A 4 9.63 -8.43 10.19
CA PRO A 4 8.95 -7.13 10.21
C PRO A 4 8.46 -6.73 8.81
N ASN A 5 9.13 -7.21 7.76
CA ASN A 5 8.91 -6.76 6.39
C ASN A 5 7.69 -7.39 5.71
N ALA A 6 7.38 -8.65 5.98
CA ALA A 6 6.29 -9.35 5.29
C ALA A 6 4.90 -8.82 5.67
N GLN A 7 4.76 -8.32 6.90
CA GLN A 7 3.48 -7.89 7.45
C GLN A 7 3.00 -6.56 6.84
N TYR A 8 3.89 -5.59 6.63
CA TYR A 8 3.49 -4.31 6.06
C TYR A 8 3.18 -4.43 4.56
N TRP A 9 3.86 -5.31 3.82
CA TRP A 9 3.53 -5.55 2.41
C TRP A 9 2.13 -6.13 2.26
N ALA A 10 1.73 -7.10 3.08
CA ALA A 10 0.36 -7.61 3.07
C ALA A 10 -0.67 -6.50 3.36
N ARG A 11 -0.38 -5.62 4.33
CA ARG A 11 -1.19 -4.44 4.64
C ARG A 11 -1.26 -3.47 3.45
N ALA A 12 -0.15 -3.22 2.76
CA ALA A 12 -0.13 -2.34 1.60
C ALA A 12 -0.98 -2.88 0.44
N HIS A 13 -0.99 -4.20 0.20
CA HIS A 13 -1.90 -4.81 -0.78
C HIS A 13 -3.37 -4.64 -0.38
N LEU A 14 -3.70 -4.81 0.89
CA LEU A 14 -5.05 -4.58 1.41
C LEU A 14 -5.47 -3.11 1.22
N VAL A 15 -4.61 -2.16 1.58
CA VAL A 15 -4.84 -0.72 1.38
C VAL A 15 -5.10 -0.40 -0.08
N ALA A 16 -4.27 -0.92 -1.00
CA ALA A 16 -4.46 -0.70 -2.43
C ALA A 16 -5.80 -1.25 -2.93
N ALA A 17 -6.21 -2.43 -2.46
CA ALA A 17 -7.50 -3.02 -2.81
C ALA A 17 -8.68 -2.21 -2.25
N LEU A 18 -8.61 -1.79 -0.99
CA LEU A 18 -9.65 -0.96 -0.34
C LEU A 18 -9.81 0.40 -1.01
N GLY A 19 -8.69 1.02 -1.42
CA GLY A 19 -8.74 2.27 -2.18
C GLY A 19 -9.46 2.13 -3.53
N HIS A 20 -9.36 0.98 -4.19
CA HIS A 20 -10.14 0.72 -5.42
C HIS A 20 -11.60 0.37 -5.15
N LEU A 21 -11.90 -0.24 -4.00
CA LEU A 21 -13.27 -0.56 -3.60
C LEU A 21 -14.06 0.68 -3.16
N GLY A 22 -13.39 1.79 -2.86
CA GLY A 22 -14.02 3.05 -2.44
C GLY A 22 -14.60 3.01 -1.03
N ASP A 23 -14.24 2.00 -0.23
CA ASP A 23 -14.63 1.93 1.18
C ASP A 23 -13.67 2.79 2.01
N GLU A 24 -13.98 4.08 2.10
CA GLU A 24 -13.13 5.08 2.76
C GLU A 24 -12.84 4.74 4.23
N MET A 25 -13.82 4.18 4.96
CA MET A 25 -13.66 3.86 6.38
C MET A 25 -12.66 2.72 6.59
N GLN A 26 -12.80 1.64 5.82
CA GLN A 26 -11.85 0.53 5.88
C GLN A 26 -10.48 0.94 5.32
N ALA A 27 -10.44 1.73 4.25
CA ALA A 27 -9.20 2.24 3.67
C ALA A 27 -8.42 3.09 4.68
N GLU A 28 -9.07 4.05 5.35
CA GLU A 28 -8.44 4.92 6.35
C GLU A 28 -7.88 4.10 7.52
N SER A 29 -8.65 3.12 8.02
CA SER A 29 -8.19 2.23 9.09
C SER A 29 -6.96 1.42 8.66
N ALA A 30 -7.00 0.85 7.45
CA ALA A 30 -5.89 0.07 6.90
C ALA A 30 -4.64 0.94 6.65
N VAL A 31 -4.80 2.19 6.22
CA VAL A 31 -3.69 3.15 6.07
C VAL A 31 -3.06 3.47 7.42
N LYS A 32 -3.86 3.77 8.45
CA LYS A 32 -3.34 4.01 9.82
C LYS A 32 -2.52 2.82 10.31
N GLU A 33 -3.03 1.62 10.09
CA GLU A 33 -2.35 0.37 10.45
C GLU A 33 -1.06 0.12 9.66
N LEU A 34 -1.02 0.51 8.38
CA LEU A 34 0.17 0.42 7.54
C LEU A 34 1.24 1.41 8.01
N ILE A 35 0.87 2.66 8.26
CA ILE A 35 1.78 3.72 8.71
C ILE A 35 2.30 3.42 10.13
N GLN A 36 1.48 2.86 11.02
CA GLN A 36 1.95 2.38 12.33
C GLN A 36 3.00 1.27 12.20
N ALA A 37 2.83 0.36 11.23
CA ALA A 37 3.79 -0.72 10.99
C ALA A 37 5.06 -0.23 10.27
N LYS A 38 4.93 0.75 9.37
CA LYS A 38 6.02 1.35 8.61
C LYS A 38 5.74 2.86 8.42
N PRO A 39 6.24 3.72 9.33
CA PRO A 39 6.00 5.16 9.27
C PRO A 39 6.55 5.85 8.02
N GLU A 40 7.58 5.27 7.43
CA GLU A 40 8.22 5.76 6.19
C GLU A 40 7.54 5.23 4.92
N PHE A 41 6.38 4.55 5.04
CA PHE A 41 5.67 4.04 3.88
C PHE A 41 5.04 5.20 3.12
N SER A 42 5.39 5.30 1.83
CA SER A 42 4.86 6.30 0.90
C SER A 42 4.64 5.67 -0.48
N LEU A 43 3.94 6.39 -1.36
CA LEU A 43 3.78 6.00 -2.75
C LEU A 43 5.14 5.82 -3.45
N ASP A 44 6.11 6.71 -3.20
CA ASP A 44 7.47 6.60 -3.74
C ASP A 44 8.24 5.39 -3.19
N PHE A 45 8.07 5.10 -1.90
CA PHE A 45 8.65 3.91 -1.29
C PHE A 45 8.08 2.63 -1.94
N ALA A 46 6.76 2.57 -2.11
CA ALA A 46 6.08 1.45 -2.76
C ALA A 46 6.55 1.29 -4.22
N ARG A 47 6.60 2.38 -4.99
CA ARG A 47 7.07 2.37 -6.38
C ARG A 47 8.53 1.92 -6.50
N SER A 48 9.39 2.42 -5.62
CA SER A 48 10.81 2.06 -5.60
C SER A 48 11.02 0.60 -5.22
N HIS A 49 10.17 0.02 -4.37
CA HIS A 49 10.25 -1.40 -4.03
C HIS A 49 9.61 -2.31 -5.07
N LEU A 50 8.68 -1.83 -5.89
CA LEU A 50 8.05 -2.63 -6.95
C LEU A 50 8.82 -2.58 -8.28
N PHE A 51 10.03 -2.02 -8.29
CA PHE A 51 10.84 -1.82 -9.50
C PHE A 51 11.15 -3.10 -10.30
N TYR A 52 11.11 -4.27 -9.65
CA TYR A 52 11.33 -5.58 -10.29
C TYR A 52 10.07 -6.14 -10.97
N VAL A 53 8.89 -5.52 -10.78
CA VAL A 53 7.66 -5.93 -11.45
C VAL A 53 7.72 -5.47 -12.92
N LYS A 54 7.86 -6.42 -13.84
CA LYS A 54 7.99 -6.18 -15.30
C LYS A 54 6.74 -5.58 -15.97
N ARG A 55 5.68 -5.31 -15.21
CA ARG A 55 4.37 -4.85 -15.68
C ARG A 55 4.05 -3.48 -15.10
N SER A 56 4.36 -2.45 -15.87
CA SER A 56 4.14 -1.05 -15.51
C SER A 56 2.67 -0.76 -15.18
N ASP A 57 1.75 -1.43 -15.87
CA ASP A 57 0.29 -1.31 -15.66
C ASP A 57 -0.15 -1.80 -14.27
N GLN A 58 0.52 -2.84 -13.74
CA GLN A 58 0.26 -3.36 -12.41
C GLN A 58 0.78 -2.40 -11.33
N ILE A 59 1.95 -1.79 -11.56
CA ILE A 59 2.50 -0.79 -10.65
C ILE A 59 1.56 0.41 -10.60
N GLU A 60 1.13 0.94 -11.75
CA GLU A 60 0.20 2.08 -11.82
C GLU A 60 -1.14 1.77 -11.14
N THR A 61 -1.71 0.59 -11.39
CA THR A 61 -2.95 0.16 -10.72
C THR A 61 -2.75 0.09 -9.21
N TYR A 62 -1.62 -0.43 -8.75
CA TYR A 62 -1.31 -0.56 -7.33
C TYR A 62 -1.14 0.80 -6.65
N THR A 63 -0.32 1.69 -7.22
CA THR A 63 -0.11 3.04 -6.67
C THR A 63 -1.38 3.89 -6.75
N ASP A 64 -2.22 3.71 -7.77
CA ASP A 64 -3.52 4.39 -7.82
C ASP A 64 -4.44 3.95 -6.67
N GLY A 65 -4.46 2.66 -6.35
CA GLY A 65 -5.21 2.13 -5.19
C GLY A 65 -4.70 2.70 -3.87
N LEU A 66 -3.38 2.73 -3.67
CA LEU A 66 -2.77 3.35 -2.48
C LEU A 66 -3.11 4.84 -2.38
N ARG A 67 -3.06 5.57 -3.50
CA ARG A 67 -3.39 7.00 -3.57
C ARG A 67 -4.85 7.25 -3.21
N LYS A 68 -5.78 6.44 -3.75
CA LYS A 68 -7.22 6.52 -3.45
C LYS A 68 -7.51 6.23 -1.97
N ALA A 69 -6.76 5.31 -1.36
CA ALA A 69 -6.87 5.01 0.06
C ALA A 69 -6.31 6.11 0.98
N GLY A 70 -5.56 7.09 0.44
CA GLY A 70 -4.99 8.20 1.21
C GLY A 70 -3.57 7.98 1.71
N VAL A 71 -2.81 7.08 1.09
CA VAL A 71 -1.37 6.94 1.38
C VAL A 71 -0.61 8.18 0.87
N PRO A 72 0.30 8.75 1.68
CA PRO A 72 1.10 9.92 1.31
C PRO A 72 2.16 9.63 0.22
#